data_AF-A0AAU9MMI5-F1
#
_entry.id   AF-A0AAU9MMI5-F1
#
_cell.length_a   1.000
_cell.length_b   1.000
_cell.length_c   1.000
_cell.angle_alpha   90.00
_cell.angle_beta   90.00
_cell.angle_gamma   90.00
#
_symmetry.space_group_name_H-M   'P 1'
#
loop_
_entity.id
_entity.type
_entity.pdbx_description
1 polymer ?
#
loop_
_entity_poly.entity_id
_entity_poly.type
_entity_poly.pdbx_seq_one_letter_code
_entity_poly.pdbx_strand_id
1 'polypeptide(L)'
;MNLLERKKKIKLSADIALATAKNATTSWSKALISNAKKDKENEILVQNLARHELKLMVAHQKVTCNKRIRSKKILKTSFRFGKRIKKMGNRRSDLATCIATRLVKKKTQVLKKLVPGGEAMDDFTIFKEALDYILSLRVQVDVMMNLVNSTKILS
;
A
#
# COMPACT_ATOMS: atom_id res chain seq x y z
N MET A 1 23.25 9.82 -21.55
CA MET A 1 21.94 9.55 -20.94
C MET A 1 20.88 10.38 -21.65
N ASN A 2 19.86 9.75 -22.21
CA ASN A 2 18.75 10.44 -22.88
C ASN A 2 17.83 11.12 -21.84
N LEU A 3 17.12 12.19 -22.23
CA LEU A 3 16.15 12.88 -21.39
C LEU A 3 15.08 11.91 -20.83
N LEU A 4 14.63 10.96 -21.65
CA LEU A 4 13.65 9.96 -21.24
C LEU A 4 14.20 9.04 -20.13
N GLU A 5 15.44 8.60 -20.26
CA GLU A 5 16.12 7.82 -19.22
C GLU A 5 16.26 8.64 -17.95
N ARG A 6 16.63 9.92 -18.08
CA ARG A 6 16.80 10.83 -16.93
C ARG A 6 15.50 10.99 -16.17
N LYS A 7 14.39 11.23 -16.88
CA LYS A 7 13.05 11.31 -16.27
C LYS A 7 12.67 10.02 -15.55
N LYS A 8 12.94 8.86 -16.16
CA LYS A 8 12.66 7.55 -15.54
C LYS A 8 13.48 7.32 -14.28
N LYS A 9 14.78 7.63 -14.30
CA LYS A 9 15.64 7.51 -13.12
C LYS A 9 15.20 8.45 -11.99
N ILE A 10 14.91 9.72 -12.30
CA ILE A 10 14.40 10.68 -11.30
C ILE A 10 13.12 10.15 -10.66
N LYS A 11 12.17 9.68 -11.46
CA LYS A 11 10.92 9.09 -10.96
C LYS A 11 11.21 7.90 -10.04
N LEU A 12 12.03 6.97 -10.50
CA LEU A 12 12.35 5.75 -9.74
C LEU A 12 13.05 6.08 -8.41
N SER A 13 14.01 7.02 -8.41
CA SER A 13 14.67 7.47 -7.18
C SER A 13 13.68 8.09 -6.20
N ALA A 14 12.74 8.90 -6.69
CA ALA A 14 11.71 9.50 -5.87
C ALA A 14 10.72 8.46 -5.32
N ASP A 15 10.31 7.47 -6.13
CA ASP A 15 9.46 6.36 -5.71
C ASP A 15 10.15 5.49 -4.63
N ILE A 16 11.46 5.24 -4.77
CA ILE A 16 12.27 4.53 -3.76
C ILE A 16 12.31 5.32 -2.46
N ALA A 17 12.68 6.61 -2.53
CA ALA A 17 12.78 7.47 -1.34
C ALA A 17 11.44 7.56 -0.60
N LEU A 18 10.34 7.71 -1.35
CA LEU A 18 8.99 7.75 -0.79
C LEU A 18 8.62 6.43 -0.09
N ALA A 19 8.92 5.29 -0.71
CA ALA A 19 8.63 3.98 -0.14
C ALA A 19 9.50 3.66 1.08
N THR A 20 10.77 4.07 1.08
CA THR A 20 11.68 3.89 2.22
C THR A 20 11.30 4.78 3.39
N ALA A 21 10.89 6.03 3.15
CA ALA A 21 10.41 6.94 4.21
C ALA A 21 9.15 6.41 4.92
N LYS A 22 8.36 5.58 4.24
CA LYS A 22 7.21 4.87 4.81
C LYS A 22 7.57 3.55 5.49
N ASN A 23 8.86 3.20 5.59
CA ASN A 23 9.39 1.99 6.23
C ASN A 23 8.76 0.69 5.75
N ALA A 24 8.35 0.63 4.48
CA ALA A 24 7.65 -0.53 3.92
C ALA A 24 6.43 -0.98 4.77
N THR A 25 5.77 -0.07 5.47
CA THR A 25 4.64 -0.39 6.36
C THR A 25 3.37 -0.68 5.58
N THR A 26 3.19 0.04 4.46
CA THR A 26 2.02 -0.01 3.59
C THR A 26 2.23 -1.02 2.46
N SER A 27 1.14 -1.54 1.92
CA SER A 27 1.18 -2.51 0.83
C SER A 27 1.72 -1.86 -0.45
N TRP A 28 1.39 -0.58 -0.70
CA TRP A 28 1.92 0.15 -1.86
C TRP A 28 3.42 0.42 -1.77
N SER A 29 3.96 0.73 -0.58
CA SER A 29 5.41 0.98 -0.41
C SER A 29 6.21 -0.31 -0.58
N LYS A 30 5.70 -1.44 -0.08
CA LYS A 30 6.28 -2.77 -0.33
C LYS A 30 6.28 -3.12 -1.82
N ALA A 31 5.21 -2.80 -2.54
CA ALA A 31 5.13 -3.05 -3.98
C ALA A 31 6.19 -2.24 -4.76
N LEU A 32 6.39 -0.96 -4.40
CA LEU A 32 7.44 -0.13 -5.00
C LEU A 32 8.84 -0.67 -4.71
N ILE A 33 9.13 -1.03 -3.45
CA ILE A 33 10.41 -1.62 -3.05
C ILE A 33 10.66 -2.94 -3.78
N SER A 34 9.65 -3.81 -3.87
CA SER A 34 9.76 -5.08 -4.59
C SER A 34 10.00 -4.87 -6.08
N ASN A 35 9.44 -3.82 -6.67
CA ASN A 35 9.67 -3.51 -8.07
C ASN A 35 11.09 -2.94 -8.29
N ALA A 36 11.58 -2.11 -7.37
CA ALA A 36 12.93 -1.56 -7.41
C ALA A 36 14.01 -2.64 -7.26
N LYS A 37 13.78 -3.66 -6.42
CA LYS A 37 14.71 -4.78 -6.23
C LYS A 37 14.91 -5.67 -7.46
N LYS A 38 14.14 -5.49 -8.54
CA LYS A 38 14.39 -6.20 -9.80
C LYS A 38 15.74 -5.83 -10.42
N ASP A 39 16.23 -4.62 -10.15
CA ASP A 39 17.53 -4.15 -10.60
C ASP A 39 18.54 -4.25 -9.44
N LYS A 40 19.70 -4.88 -9.69
CA LYS A 40 20.74 -5.11 -8.67
C LYS A 40 21.28 -3.80 -8.05
N GLU A 41 21.42 -2.75 -8.84
CA GLU A 41 21.88 -1.44 -8.35
C GLU A 41 20.88 -0.81 -7.38
N ASN A 42 19.59 -0.84 -7.75
CA ASN A 42 18.51 -0.30 -6.94
C ASN A 42 18.30 -1.12 -5.67
N GLU A 43 18.54 -2.43 -5.72
CA GLU A 43 18.52 -3.28 -4.53
C GLU A 43 19.54 -2.84 -3.47
N ILE A 44 20.79 -2.56 -3.88
CA ILE A 44 21.84 -2.09 -2.97
C ILE A 44 21.43 -0.73 -2.34
N LEU A 45 20.89 0.18 -3.14
CA LEU A 45 20.42 1.48 -2.68
C LEU A 45 19.30 1.35 -1.64
N VAL A 46 18.29 0.51 -1.93
CA VAL A 46 17.17 0.25 -1.03
C VAL A 46 17.65 -0.36 0.29
N GLN A 47 18.60 -1.31 0.25
CA GLN A 47 19.17 -1.91 1.46
C GLN A 47 19.93 -0.89 2.31
N ASN A 48 20.70 0.00 1.68
CA ASN A 48 21.46 1.04 2.37
C ASN A 48 20.54 2.10 3.01
N LEU A 49 19.51 2.55 2.29
CA LEU A 49 18.50 3.48 2.80
C LEU A 49 17.72 2.87 3.96
N ALA A 50 17.26 1.63 3.81
CA ALA A 50 16.57 0.90 4.88
C ALA A 50 17.45 0.73 6.13
N ARG A 51 18.75 0.45 5.96
CA ARG A 51 19.71 0.34 7.07
C ARG A 51 19.92 1.68 7.78
N HIS A 52 19.94 2.79 7.04
CA HIS A 52 20.11 4.13 7.60
C HIS A 52 18.87 4.59 8.40
N GLU A 53 17.67 4.38 7.86
CA GLU A 53 16.40 4.65 8.56
C GLU A 53 16.28 3.83 9.85
N LEU A 54 16.67 2.55 9.80
CA LEU A 54 16.67 1.69 10.98
C LEU A 54 17.66 2.21 12.04
N LYS A 55 18.80 2.78 11.65
CA LYS A 55 19.79 3.39 12.56
C LYS A 55 19.28 4.69 13.19
N LEU A 56 18.50 5.49 12.48
CA LEU A 56 17.83 6.68 13.03
C LEU A 56 16.68 6.31 13.98
N MET A 57 16.01 5.17 13.75
CA MET A 57 14.90 4.67 14.57
C MET A 57 15.28 3.75 15.73
N VAL A 58 16.49 3.18 15.80
CA VAL A 58 16.92 2.39 17.00
C VAL A 58 16.85 3.24 18.29
N ALA A 59 16.84 4.57 18.18
CA ALA A 59 16.63 5.48 19.30
C ALA A 59 15.17 5.53 19.83
N HIS A 60 14.17 5.08 19.07
CA HIS A 60 12.76 5.07 19.51
C HIS A 60 12.06 3.78 19.06
N GLN A 61 11.56 3.02 20.04
CA GLN A 61 10.57 1.94 19.91
C GLN A 61 11.11 0.50 19.74
N LYS A 62 11.48 -0.12 20.86
CA LYS A 62 11.25 -1.57 21.07
C LYS A 62 9.84 -1.76 21.61
N VAL A 63 8.90 -2.18 20.77
CA VAL A 63 7.67 -2.84 21.23
C VAL A 63 7.67 -4.24 20.65
N THR A 64 8.11 -5.19 21.48
CA THR A 64 8.01 -6.62 21.22
C THR A 64 6.59 -7.08 21.56
N CYS A 65 5.76 -7.38 20.56
CA CYS A 65 4.54 -8.13 20.80
C CYS A 65 4.84 -9.63 20.78
N ASN A 66 5.07 -10.19 21.97
CA ASN A 66 5.21 -11.64 22.14
C ASN A 66 3.89 -12.31 21.74
N LYS A 67 3.87 -12.99 20.58
CA LYS A 67 2.79 -13.88 20.19
C LYS A 67 2.82 -15.09 21.13
N ARG A 68 2.00 -15.06 22.19
CA ARG A 68 1.71 -16.26 22.99
C ARG A 68 0.94 -17.25 22.10
N ILE A 69 1.62 -18.29 21.66
CA ILE A 69 1.00 -19.49 21.10
C ILE A 69 0.20 -20.13 22.24
N ARG A 70 -1.12 -19.96 22.23
CA ARG A 70 -2.04 -20.69 23.12
C ARG A 70 -2.57 -21.89 22.34
N SER A 71 -2.08 -23.08 22.69
CA SER A 71 -2.63 -24.36 22.26
C SER A 71 -4.12 -24.43 22.61
N LYS A 72 -5.00 -24.40 21.61
CA LYS A 72 -6.42 -24.74 21.80
C LYS A 72 -6.60 -26.24 21.50
N LYS A 73 -6.48 -27.04 22.56
CA LYS A 73 -6.88 -28.45 22.57
C LYS A 73 -8.41 -28.53 22.45
N ILE A 74 -8.85 -29.47 21.62
CA ILE A 74 -10.19 -29.67 21.07
C ILE A 74 -11.23 -30.01 22.16
N LEU A 75 -12.45 -29.47 22.04
CA LEU A 75 -13.67 -30.19 22.40
C LEU A 75 -14.64 -30.14 21.21
N LYS A 76 -14.80 -31.30 20.55
CA LYS A 76 -15.93 -31.59 19.69
C LYS A 76 -17.16 -31.66 20.59
N THR A 77 -17.99 -30.62 20.57
CA THR A 77 -19.33 -30.66 21.16
C THR A 77 -20.35 -30.46 20.05
N SER A 78 -21.22 -31.45 19.93
CA SER A 78 -22.30 -31.61 18.99
C SER A 78 -23.28 -30.42 18.98
N PHE A 79 -23.37 -29.72 17.86
CA PHE A 79 -24.55 -28.92 17.50
C PHE A 79 -25.23 -29.56 16.29
N ARG A 80 -25.98 -30.65 16.54
CA ARG A 80 -27.08 -31.09 15.68
C ARG A 80 -28.41 -30.76 16.34
N PHE A 81 -28.78 -29.49 16.27
CA PHE A 81 -30.15 -28.97 16.33
C PHE A 81 -30.05 -27.65 15.55
N GLY A 82 -30.61 -27.48 14.36
CA GLY A 82 -31.96 -27.87 13.98
C GLY A 82 -32.73 -26.57 13.72
N LYS A 83 -32.60 -26.03 12.51
CA LYS A 83 -33.70 -25.41 11.74
C LYS A 83 -33.13 -24.78 10.46
N ARG A 84 -33.63 -25.30 9.34
CA ARG A 84 -33.70 -24.57 8.07
C ARG A 84 -34.28 -23.18 8.36
N ILE A 85 -33.47 -22.14 8.30
CA ILE A 85 -33.99 -20.80 7.99
C ILE A 85 -33.78 -20.63 6.50
N LYS A 86 -34.68 -21.26 5.73
CA LYS A 86 -35.13 -20.68 4.47
C LYS A 86 -35.84 -19.37 4.86
N LYS A 87 -35.09 -18.27 4.95
CA LYS A 87 -35.65 -16.94 4.68
C LYS A 87 -35.06 -16.50 3.35
N MET A 88 -35.72 -17.00 2.31
CA MET A 88 -35.59 -16.50 0.95
C MET A 88 -36.35 -15.16 0.89
N GLY A 89 -35.79 -14.11 1.48
CA GLY A 89 -36.30 -12.74 1.40
C GLY A 89 -35.09 -11.82 1.39
N ASN A 90 -34.81 -10.99 0.40
CA ASN A 90 -35.68 -10.30 -0.55
C ASN A 90 -35.13 -10.51 -1.98
N ARG A 91 -35.80 -11.31 -2.84
CA ARG A 91 -35.41 -11.46 -4.26
C ARG A 91 -35.93 -10.29 -5.12
N ARG A 92 -35.67 -9.08 -4.67
CA ARG A 92 -35.58 -7.91 -5.53
C ARG A 92 -34.38 -7.14 -5.01
N SER A 93 -33.19 -7.57 -5.45
CA SER A 93 -32.10 -6.60 -5.53
C SER A 93 -32.67 -5.46 -6.34
N ASP A 94 -32.86 -4.31 -5.71
CA ASP A 94 -33.26 -3.12 -6.42
C ASP A 94 -32.29 -2.96 -7.60
N LEU A 95 -32.83 -2.72 -8.80
CA LEU A 95 -32.02 -2.52 -10.00
C LEU A 95 -30.96 -1.44 -9.73
N ALA A 96 -31.31 -0.45 -8.91
CA ALA A 96 -30.40 0.56 -8.39
C ALA A 96 -29.20 -0.03 -7.61
N THR A 97 -29.41 -1.01 -6.72
CA THR A 97 -28.31 -1.66 -5.98
C THR A 97 -27.40 -2.48 -6.90
N CYS A 98 -27.96 -3.20 -7.86
CA CYS A 98 -27.17 -3.91 -8.89
C CYS A 98 -26.31 -2.94 -9.71
N ILE A 99 -26.89 -1.81 -10.14
CA ILE A 99 -26.18 -0.78 -10.88
C ILE A 99 -25.08 -0.16 -10.02
N ALA A 100 -25.40 0.24 -8.79
CA ALA A 100 -24.44 0.84 -7.86
C ALA A 100 -23.25 -0.09 -7.58
N THR A 101 -23.50 -1.37 -7.26
CA THR A 101 -22.43 -2.34 -7.03
C THR A 101 -21.56 -2.57 -8.25
N ARG A 102 -22.14 -2.60 -9.47
CA ARG A 102 -21.38 -2.70 -10.71
C ARG A 102 -20.50 -1.46 -10.95
N LEU A 103 -21.02 -0.26 -10.68
CA LEU A 103 -20.27 0.98 -10.80
C LEU A 103 -19.11 1.03 -9.79
N VAL A 104 -19.37 0.68 -8.52
CA VAL A 104 -18.33 0.61 -7.48
C VAL A 104 -17.24 -0.38 -7.88
N LYS A 105 -17.60 -1.60 -8.30
CA LYS A 105 -16.61 -2.59 -8.76
C LYS A 105 -15.74 -2.05 -9.90
N LYS A 106 -16.33 -1.39 -10.91
CA LYS A 106 -15.57 -0.77 -12.01
C LYS A 106 -14.61 0.31 -11.50
N LYS A 107 -15.06 1.18 -10.60
CA LYS A 107 -14.23 2.26 -10.03
C LYS A 107 -13.11 1.69 -9.16
N THR A 108 -13.40 0.69 -8.33
CA THR A 108 -12.39 -0.02 -7.52
C THR A 108 -11.34 -0.69 -8.40
N GLN A 109 -11.72 -1.30 -9.53
CA GLN A 109 -10.76 -1.87 -10.48
C GLN A 109 -9.82 -0.82 -11.09
N VAL A 110 -10.34 0.36 -11.42
CA VAL A 110 -9.49 1.48 -11.86
C VAL A 110 -8.54 1.90 -10.74
N LEU A 111 -9.03 2.01 -9.50
CA LEU A 111 -8.23 2.37 -8.34
C LEU A 111 -7.09 1.36 -8.07
N LYS A 112 -7.38 0.06 -8.19
CA LYS A 112 -6.39 -1.02 -8.03
C LYS A 112 -5.23 -0.91 -9.02
N LYS A 113 -5.47 -0.38 -10.23
CA LYS A 113 -4.42 -0.14 -11.23
C LYS A 113 -3.60 1.12 -10.97
N LEU A 114 -4.15 2.08 -10.23
CA LEU A 114 -3.50 3.36 -9.93
C LEU A 114 -2.58 3.28 -8.72
N VAL A 115 -2.98 2.52 -7.70
CA VAL A 115 -2.18 2.34 -6.49
C VAL A 115 -1.11 1.26 -6.74
N PRO A 116 0.17 1.50 -6.44
CA PRO A 116 1.21 0.49 -6.58
C PRO A 116 0.84 -0.80 -5.83
N GLY A 117 0.85 -1.93 -6.52
CA GLY A 117 0.46 -3.23 -5.94
C GLY A 117 -1.04 -3.40 -5.66
N GLY A 118 -1.89 -2.47 -6.09
CA GLY A 118 -3.33 -2.46 -5.82
C GLY A 118 -4.08 -3.66 -6.40
N GLU A 119 -3.58 -4.25 -7.48
CA GLU A 119 -4.17 -5.46 -8.09
C GLU A 119 -4.19 -6.67 -7.15
N ALA A 120 -3.22 -6.75 -6.22
CA ALA A 120 -3.14 -7.82 -5.22
C ALA A 120 -3.90 -7.47 -3.91
N MET A 121 -4.53 -6.29 -3.81
CA MET A 121 -5.22 -5.83 -2.61
C MET A 121 -6.70 -6.21 -2.60
N ASP A 122 -7.27 -6.31 -1.40
CA ASP A 122 -8.71 -6.47 -1.19
C ASP A 122 -9.47 -5.16 -1.51
N ASP A 123 -10.76 -5.29 -1.78
CA ASP A 123 -11.64 -4.17 -2.12
C ASP A 123 -11.76 -3.13 -0.99
N PHE A 124 -11.56 -3.49 0.28
CA PHE A 124 -11.57 -2.53 1.38
C PHE A 124 -10.18 -1.95 1.68
N THR A 125 -9.12 -2.75 1.58
CA THR A 125 -7.76 -2.30 1.91
C THR A 125 -7.22 -1.30 0.90
N ILE A 126 -7.64 -1.41 -0.37
CA ILE A 126 -7.24 -0.48 -1.44
C ILE A 126 -7.60 0.98 -1.14
N PHE A 127 -8.72 1.26 -0.46
CA PHE A 127 -9.11 2.63 -0.12
C PHE A 127 -8.18 3.22 0.93
N LYS A 128 -7.83 2.46 1.97
CA LYS A 128 -6.87 2.88 2.99
C LYS A 128 -5.49 3.14 2.39
N GLU A 129 -5.03 2.23 1.53
CA GLU A 129 -3.74 2.33 0.86
C GLU A 129 -3.73 3.51 -0.13
N ALA A 130 -4.82 3.76 -0.86
CA ALA A 130 -4.97 4.91 -1.75
C ALA A 130 -4.90 6.23 -1.00
N LEU A 131 -5.57 6.36 0.15
CA LEU A 131 -5.53 7.57 0.97
C LEU A 131 -4.10 7.87 1.43
N ASP A 132 -3.41 6.87 1.96
CA ASP A 132 -2.02 7.02 2.40
C ASP A 132 -1.09 7.36 1.23
N TYR A 133 -1.30 6.74 0.06
CA TYR A 133 -0.52 7.03 -1.15
C TYR A 133 -0.75 8.46 -1.67
N ILE A 134 -2.00 8.95 -1.68
CA ILE A 134 -2.30 10.34 -2.06
C ILE A 134 -1.59 11.33 -1.15
N LEU A 135 -1.62 11.12 0.17
CA LEU A 135 -0.91 11.98 1.11
C LEU A 135 0.60 11.96 0.85
N SER A 136 1.15 10.78 0.59
CA SER A 136 2.58 10.59 0.30
C SER A 136 2.98 11.31 -1.00
N LEU A 137 2.15 11.23 -2.05
CA LEU A 137 2.38 11.95 -3.31
C LEU A 137 2.35 13.46 -3.15
N ARG A 138 1.44 14.00 -2.31
CA ARG A 138 1.41 15.45 -2.04
C ARG A 138 2.72 15.92 -1.41
N VAL A 139 3.16 15.23 -0.35
CA VAL A 139 4.44 15.55 0.32
C VAL A 139 5.61 15.46 -0.66
N GLN A 140 5.63 14.43 -1.52
CA GLN A 140 6.67 14.28 -2.54
C GLN A 140 6.69 15.47 -3.52
N VAL A 141 5.53 15.88 -4.04
CA VAL A 141 5.43 17.01 -4.97
C VAL A 141 5.84 18.32 -4.28
N ASP A 142 5.43 18.53 -3.04
CA ASP A 142 5.78 19.73 -2.27
C ASP A 142 7.30 19.85 -2.08
N VAL A 143 7.97 18.75 -1.71
CA VAL A 143 9.44 18.71 -1.59
C VAL A 143 10.12 19.02 -2.93
N MET A 144 9.63 18.42 -4.02
CA MET A 144 10.18 18.65 -5.36
C MET A 144 9.99 20.10 -5.82
N MET A 145 8.84 20.72 -5.54
CA MET A 145 8.58 22.12 -5.85
C MET A 145 9.46 23.07 -5.05
N ASN A 146 9.65 22.79 -3.76
CA ASN A 146 10.54 23.58 -2.91
C ASN A 146 11.98 23.54 -3.42
N LEU A 147 12.48 22.37 -3.85
CA LEU A 147 13.80 22.25 -4.46
C LEU A 147 13.93 23.12 -5.72
N VAL A 148 12.93 23.06 -6.60
CA VAL A 148 12.91 23.87 -7.83
C VAL A 148 12.89 25.36 -7.52
N ASN A 149 12.07 25.79 -6.56
CA ASN A 149 11.98 27.21 -6.17
C ASN A 149 13.29 27.70 -5.54
N SER A 150 13.92 26.91 -4.67
CA SER A 150 15.23 27.24 -4.10
C SER A 150 16.31 27.39 -5.18
N THR A 151 16.32 26.52 -6.19
CA THR A 151 17.29 26.63 -7.30
C THR A 151 17.08 27.87 -8.17
N LYS A 152 15.85 28.35 -8.33
CA LYS A 152 15.55 29.58 -9.07
C LYS A 152 15.97 30.85 -8.33
N ILE A 153 15.98 30.82 -7.01
CA ILE A 153 16.40 31.96 -6.17
C ILE A 153 17.93 32.12 -6.20
N LEU A 154 18.67 31.03 -6.44
CA LEU A 154 20.13 30.99 -6.47
C LEU A 154 20.74 31.18 -7.87
N SER A 155 19.92 31.35 -8.92
CA SER A 155 20.35 31.59 -10.31
C SER A 155 20.07 33.02 -10.74
#